data_AF-A0A496A9W9-F1
#
_entry.id   AF-A0A496A9W9-F1
#
_cell.length_a   1.000
_cell.length_b   1.000
_cell.length_c   1.000
_cell.angle_alpha   90.00
_cell.angle_beta   90.00
_cell.angle_gamma   90.00
#
_symmetry.space_group_name_H-M   'P 1'
#
loop_
_entity.id
_entity.type
_entity.pdbx_description
1 polymer ?
#
loop_
_entity_poly.entity_id
_entity_poly.type
_entity_poly.pdbx_seq_one_letter_code
_entity_poly.pdbx_strand_id
1 'polypeptide(L)'
;MGYIRWAWCHLYRNVFMIDYDKVIAFLEKEHTNMDAVSRFKQAYQTFCQTGKWQPAYEVFVTGWQHLDGVMLLEPEDTLDADYQVHLTATTERSLRELLIAFPRRRIGLFHLTEKWIENRIHEVLAGDRVQTDVGAFYRGIKRGSGTKAEQRTVSKRKDAIVSHLRKLTSLKGKLEHSQFLIEGPRIVERAVADGVPIETLLYTTGFIATPEGKALLKHAATENLSAYQISDGVMGSVTTTRPIPPIAASVYLSYPSFLSADGSLNFHFGPRCLLLIAENIANPDNLGMTLRTADAAGVSAVLLSDDGANPFHKNCIRASRGAVGRLPLFRTSSIRPAIETLRASGWCVLGATASAESQLYTTEFALPTAIVVGNENTGLSAEARQCCTELIGIPMASGQSSLNVGVAAGVLLYELTRRYRI
;
A
#
# COMPACT_ATOMS: atom_id res chain seq x y z
N MET A 1 -20.31 -11.55 15.14
CA MET A 1 -20.62 -10.38 14.28
C MET A 1 -20.14 -10.68 12.88
N GLY A 2 -21.07 -11.00 11.98
CA GLY A 2 -20.78 -11.26 10.57
C GLY A 2 -20.34 -9.96 9.92
N TYR A 3 -19.13 -9.93 9.38
CA TYR A 3 -18.71 -8.87 8.48
C TYR A 3 -19.29 -9.18 7.11
N ILE A 4 -19.97 -8.22 6.50
CA ILE A 4 -20.29 -8.28 5.08
C ILE A 4 -18.95 -8.33 4.35
N ARG A 5 -18.60 -9.50 3.80
CA ARG A 5 -17.42 -9.69 2.95
C ARG A 5 -17.72 -9.02 1.61
N TRP A 6 -17.29 -7.78 1.46
CA TRP A 6 -17.15 -7.17 0.14
C TRP A 6 -15.87 -7.73 -0.49
N ALA A 7 -15.96 -8.24 -1.71
CA ALA A 7 -14.82 -8.70 -2.48
C ALA A 7 -13.77 -7.57 -2.54
N TRP A 8 -12.55 -7.87 -2.10
CA TRP A 8 -11.44 -6.90 -2.09
C TRP A 8 -11.03 -6.57 -3.53
N CYS A 9 -10.42 -5.38 -3.74
CA CYS A 9 -9.80 -4.96 -5.00
C CYS A 9 -9.21 -6.16 -5.72
N HIS A 10 -9.69 -6.36 -6.95
CA HIS A 10 -9.48 -7.58 -7.68
C HIS A 10 -8.08 -7.59 -8.27
N LEU A 11 -7.09 -7.97 -7.46
CA LEU A 11 -5.89 -8.59 -7.98
C LEU A 11 -6.31 -9.91 -8.61
N TYR A 12 -6.74 -9.84 -9.88
CA TYR A 12 -7.10 -11.01 -10.65
C TYR A 12 -5.81 -11.73 -11.02
N ARG A 13 -5.59 -12.87 -10.37
CA ARG A 13 -4.60 -13.87 -10.81
C ARG A 13 -5.22 -14.91 -11.76
N ASN A 14 -6.55 -14.85 -11.97
CA ASN A 14 -7.30 -15.85 -12.72
C ASN A 14 -7.58 -15.41 -14.16
N VAL A 15 -7.06 -16.19 -15.09
CA VAL A 15 -7.15 -16.02 -16.56
C VAL A 15 -8.58 -15.85 -17.08
N PHE A 16 -9.58 -16.43 -16.42
CA PHE A 16 -10.98 -16.42 -16.88
C PHE A 16 -11.76 -15.13 -16.57
N MET A 17 -11.21 -14.20 -15.79
CA MET A 17 -11.88 -12.92 -15.47
C MET A 17 -11.15 -11.69 -16.03
N ILE A 18 -10.03 -11.89 -16.73
CA ILE A 18 -9.24 -10.80 -17.30
C ILE A 18 -9.66 -10.57 -18.74
N ASP A 19 -10.04 -9.33 -19.05
CA ASP A 19 -10.27 -8.86 -20.42
C ASP A 19 -8.91 -8.53 -21.05
N TYR A 20 -8.34 -9.51 -21.74
CA TYR A 20 -6.99 -9.40 -22.31
C TYR A 20 -6.87 -8.38 -23.44
N ASP A 21 -7.96 -8.10 -24.15
CA ASP A 21 -7.98 -7.03 -25.17
C ASP A 21 -7.79 -5.66 -24.50
N LYS A 22 -8.43 -5.44 -23.33
CA LYS A 22 -8.17 -4.23 -22.52
C LYS A 22 -6.74 -4.18 -21.97
N VAL A 23 -6.18 -5.31 -21.54
CA VAL A 23 -4.78 -5.38 -21.06
C VAL A 23 -3.83 -4.97 -22.17
N ILE A 24 -4.01 -5.52 -23.37
CA ILE A 24 -3.21 -5.20 -24.54
C ILE A 24 -3.33 -3.70 -24.88
N ALA A 25 -4.56 -3.18 -24.98
CA ALA A 25 -4.78 -1.77 -25.27
C ALA A 25 -4.14 -0.83 -24.23
N PHE A 26 -4.16 -1.23 -22.96
CA PHE A 26 -3.49 -0.50 -21.88
C PHE A 26 -1.97 -0.50 -22.05
N LEU A 27 -1.37 -1.67 -22.30
CA LEU A 27 0.08 -1.79 -22.50
C LEU A 27 0.58 -0.97 -23.69
N GLU A 28 -0.18 -0.92 -24.78
CA GLU A 28 0.12 -0.09 -25.96
C GLU A 28 0.03 1.41 -25.65
N LYS A 29 -0.97 1.80 -24.85
CA LYS A 29 -1.19 3.20 -24.47
C LYS A 29 -0.12 3.72 -23.53
N GLU A 30 0.27 2.94 -22.52
CA GLU A 30 1.26 3.36 -21.52
C GLU A 30 2.72 3.17 -22.01
N HIS A 31 2.93 3.07 -23.33
CA HIS A 31 4.26 2.99 -23.97
C HIS A 31 5.18 1.93 -23.37
N THR A 32 4.63 0.77 -23.00
CA THR A 32 5.43 -0.38 -22.55
C THR A 32 6.28 -0.89 -23.72
N ASN A 33 7.39 -1.59 -23.44
CA ASN A 33 8.26 -2.19 -24.45
C ASN A 33 7.45 -2.88 -25.57
N MET A 34 7.43 -2.27 -26.77
CA MET A 34 6.53 -2.68 -27.87
C MET A 34 6.79 -4.10 -28.35
N ASP A 35 8.04 -4.58 -28.26
CA ASP A 35 8.39 -5.95 -28.60
C ASP A 35 7.77 -6.93 -27.59
N ALA A 36 7.79 -6.59 -26.30
CA ALA A 36 7.13 -7.38 -25.27
C ALA A 36 5.60 -7.40 -25.45
N VAL A 37 4.99 -6.26 -25.81
CA VAL A 37 3.55 -6.19 -26.10
C VAL A 37 3.19 -7.04 -27.33
N SER A 38 4.01 -7.00 -28.38
CA SER A 38 3.84 -7.81 -29.58
C SER A 38 3.94 -9.32 -29.29
N ARG A 39 4.95 -9.74 -28.52
CA ARG A 39 5.08 -11.13 -28.04
C ARG A 39 3.86 -11.57 -27.22
N PHE A 40 3.42 -10.73 -26.28
CA PHE A 40 2.24 -11.02 -25.47
C PHE A 40 0.96 -11.16 -26.32
N LYS A 41 0.76 -10.30 -27.33
CA LYS A 41 -0.34 -10.41 -28.29
C LYS A 41 -0.33 -11.74 -29.04
N GLN A 42 0.83 -12.18 -29.53
CA GLN A 42 0.98 -13.47 -30.21
C GLN A 42 0.68 -14.65 -29.28
N ALA A 43 1.15 -14.57 -28.03
CA ALA A 43 0.88 -15.59 -27.02
C ALA A 43 -0.61 -15.65 -26.68
N TYR A 44 -1.30 -14.51 -26.60
CA TYR A 44 -2.74 -14.43 -26.37
C TYR A 44 -3.54 -15.01 -27.54
N GLN A 45 -3.16 -14.73 -28.79
CA GLN A 45 -3.77 -15.34 -29.97
C GLN A 45 -3.65 -16.87 -29.95
N THR A 46 -2.47 -17.37 -29.57
CA THR A 46 -2.24 -18.82 -29.39
C THR A 46 -3.10 -19.40 -28.27
N PHE A 47 -3.24 -18.68 -27.15
CA PHE A 47 -4.11 -19.07 -26.04
C PHE A 47 -5.58 -19.15 -26.47
N CYS A 48 -6.08 -18.18 -27.25
CA CYS A 48 -7.45 -18.21 -27.78
C CYS A 48 -7.72 -19.41 -28.70
N GLN A 49 -6.70 -19.86 -29.45
CA GLN A 49 -6.82 -21.00 -30.36
C GLN A 49 -6.66 -22.36 -29.66
N THR A 50 -5.77 -22.45 -28.66
CA THR A 50 -5.31 -23.73 -28.10
C THR A 50 -5.72 -23.96 -26.64
N GLY A 51 -6.21 -22.92 -25.96
CA GLY A 51 -6.46 -22.92 -24.52
C GLY A 51 -5.19 -22.91 -23.66
N LYS A 52 -4.00 -22.75 -24.26
CA LYS A 52 -2.70 -22.76 -23.55
C LYS A 52 -1.84 -21.57 -23.96
N TRP A 53 -1.23 -20.93 -22.96
CA TRP A 53 -0.27 -19.85 -23.17
C TRP A 53 1.05 -20.41 -23.72
N GLN A 54 1.56 -19.79 -24.78
CA GLN A 54 2.89 -20.06 -25.32
C GLN A 54 3.55 -18.74 -25.74
N PRO A 55 4.56 -18.23 -24.99
CA PRO A 55 5.07 -18.74 -23.72
C PRO A 55 4.05 -18.62 -22.57
N ALA A 56 4.30 -19.32 -21.46
CA ALA A 56 3.38 -19.46 -20.32
C ALA A 56 3.33 -18.20 -19.43
N TYR A 57 2.72 -17.11 -19.92
CA TYR A 57 2.57 -15.86 -19.17
C TYR A 57 1.72 -16.03 -17.90
N GLU A 58 2.17 -15.44 -16.79
CA GLU A 58 1.28 -15.06 -15.67
C GLU A 58 0.94 -13.57 -15.79
N VAL A 59 -0.35 -13.24 -15.71
CA VAL A 59 -0.83 -11.86 -15.89
C VAL A 59 -1.51 -11.38 -14.61
N PHE A 60 -1.03 -10.27 -14.08
CA PHE A 60 -1.60 -9.58 -12.94
C PHE A 60 -2.11 -8.22 -13.40
N VAL A 61 -3.33 -7.89 -12.99
CA VAL A 61 -3.94 -6.59 -13.24
C VAL A 61 -4.38 -5.98 -11.94
N THR A 62 -4.41 -4.64 -11.90
CA THR A 62 -4.94 -3.89 -10.76
C THR A 62 -5.77 -2.69 -11.23
N GLY A 63 -6.51 -2.14 -10.28
CA GLY A 63 -7.47 -1.06 -10.45
C GLY A 63 -8.86 -1.48 -9.97
N TRP A 64 -9.72 -0.49 -9.75
CA TRP A 64 -11.06 -0.73 -9.20
C TRP A 64 -12.15 -0.66 -10.26
N GLN A 65 -12.48 0.55 -10.74
CA GLN A 65 -13.43 0.73 -11.83
C GLN A 65 -12.74 0.76 -13.21
N HIS A 66 -11.43 1.00 -13.20
CA HIS A 66 -10.58 1.08 -14.38
C HIS A 66 -9.35 0.20 -14.20
N LEU A 67 -8.69 -0.13 -15.31
CA LEU A 67 -7.39 -0.79 -15.30
C LEU A 67 -6.32 0.28 -15.08
N ASP A 68 -5.62 0.19 -13.96
CA ASP A 68 -4.60 1.16 -13.53
C ASP A 68 -3.19 0.60 -13.55
N GLY A 69 -3.04 -0.71 -13.78
CA GLY A 69 -1.72 -1.30 -13.93
C GLY A 69 -1.76 -2.76 -14.34
N VAL A 70 -0.67 -3.17 -14.96
CA VAL A 70 -0.45 -4.51 -15.50
C VAL A 70 0.95 -4.97 -15.14
N MET A 71 1.08 -6.22 -14.70
CA MET A 71 2.35 -6.92 -14.56
C MET A 71 2.27 -8.26 -15.30
N LEU A 72 3.12 -8.40 -16.32
CA LEU A 72 3.31 -9.64 -17.06
C LEU A 72 4.57 -10.34 -16.55
N LEU A 73 4.44 -11.61 -16.20
CA LEU A 73 5.57 -12.49 -15.90
C LEU A 73 5.74 -13.46 -17.05
N GLU A 74 6.84 -13.32 -17.78
CA GLU A 74 7.28 -14.28 -18.79
C GLU A 74 8.35 -15.17 -18.16
N PRO A 75 8.25 -16.51 -18.23
CA PRO A 75 9.32 -17.39 -17.75
C PRO A 75 10.66 -17.02 -18.41
N GLU A 76 11.71 -16.90 -17.60
CA GLU A 76 13.05 -16.48 -18.02
C GLU A 76 14.05 -17.28 -17.19
N ASP A 77 15.15 -17.73 -17.81
CA ASP A 77 16.21 -18.50 -17.14
C ASP A 77 17.57 -17.78 -17.17
N THR A 78 17.66 -16.61 -17.81
CA THR A 78 18.88 -15.80 -17.82
C THR A 78 19.08 -15.04 -16.51
N LEU A 79 20.34 -14.77 -16.15
CA LEU A 79 20.72 -13.98 -14.97
C LEU A 79 20.16 -14.51 -13.63
N ASP A 80 19.95 -15.82 -13.52
CA ASP A 80 19.32 -16.48 -12.37
C ASP A 80 17.99 -15.80 -11.98
N ALA A 81 17.23 -15.34 -12.97
CA ALA A 81 15.85 -14.90 -12.82
C ALA A 81 14.91 -16.09 -13.04
N ASP A 82 13.72 -16.04 -12.44
CA ASP A 82 12.61 -16.94 -12.76
C ASP A 82 11.68 -16.34 -13.83
N TYR A 83 11.64 -15.01 -13.90
CA TYR A 83 10.75 -14.29 -14.79
C TYR A 83 11.40 -13.03 -15.36
N GLN A 84 11.15 -12.77 -16.64
CA GLN A 84 11.22 -11.44 -17.23
C GLN A 84 9.92 -10.72 -16.88
N VAL A 85 10.02 -9.55 -16.24
CA VAL A 85 8.86 -8.83 -15.70
C VAL A 85 8.64 -7.53 -16.47
N HIS A 86 7.47 -7.43 -17.10
CA HIS A 86 6.98 -6.20 -17.71
C HIS A 86 5.91 -5.58 -16.81
N LEU A 87 6.20 -4.40 -16.28
CA LEU A 87 5.39 -3.74 -15.26
C LEU A 87 5.09 -2.31 -15.70
N THR A 88 3.82 -1.95 -15.69
CA THR A 88 3.35 -0.58 -15.88
C THR A 88 2.18 -0.28 -14.95
N ALA A 89 2.07 0.97 -14.51
CA ALA A 89 1.06 1.43 -13.58
C ALA A 89 0.80 2.93 -13.84
N THR A 90 -0.39 3.43 -13.50
CA THR A 90 -0.72 4.87 -13.63
C THR A 90 -0.73 5.59 -12.28
N THR A 91 -0.68 4.84 -11.18
CA THR A 91 -0.72 5.37 -9.80
C THR A 91 0.25 4.64 -8.87
N GLU A 92 0.65 5.30 -7.78
CA GLU A 92 1.45 4.69 -6.70
C GLU A 92 0.76 3.45 -6.10
N ARG A 93 -0.57 3.49 -5.96
CA ARG A 93 -1.34 2.35 -5.41
C ARG A 93 -1.29 1.16 -6.33
N SER A 94 -1.56 1.36 -7.63
CA SER A 94 -1.50 0.28 -8.61
C SER A 94 -0.11 -0.36 -8.67
N LEU A 95 0.95 0.46 -8.67
CA LEU A 95 2.31 -0.06 -8.65
C LEU A 95 2.54 -0.91 -7.40
N ARG A 96 2.19 -0.38 -6.22
CA ARG A 96 2.36 -1.06 -4.94
C ARG A 96 1.59 -2.38 -4.88
N GLU A 97 0.34 -2.42 -5.34
CA GLU A 97 -0.49 -3.62 -5.38
C GLU A 97 0.12 -4.69 -6.29
N LEU A 98 0.62 -4.32 -7.48
CA LEU A 98 1.31 -5.25 -8.38
C LEU A 98 2.61 -5.80 -7.77
N LEU A 99 3.42 -4.94 -7.15
CA LEU A 99 4.65 -5.37 -6.48
C LEU A 99 4.36 -6.30 -5.28
N ILE A 100 3.29 -6.04 -4.52
CA ILE A 100 2.84 -6.93 -3.44
C ILE A 100 2.35 -8.26 -4.03
N ALA A 101 1.71 -8.26 -5.19
CA ALA A 101 1.25 -9.47 -5.85
C ALA A 101 2.36 -10.32 -6.46
N PHE A 102 3.55 -9.74 -6.68
CA PHE A 102 4.70 -10.46 -7.21
C PHE A 102 4.97 -11.74 -6.40
N PRO A 103 5.15 -12.90 -7.08
CA PRO A 103 5.32 -14.18 -6.41
C PRO A 103 6.46 -14.15 -5.38
N ARG A 104 6.19 -14.68 -4.19
CA ARG A 104 7.22 -14.86 -3.18
C ARG A 104 8.26 -15.87 -3.67
N ARG A 105 9.52 -15.69 -3.25
CA ARG A 105 10.66 -16.59 -3.58
C ARG A 105 10.99 -16.70 -5.06
N ARG A 106 10.52 -15.75 -5.87
CA ARG A 106 10.85 -15.69 -7.29
C ARG A 106 11.70 -14.45 -7.53
N ILE A 107 12.64 -14.57 -8.43
CA ILE A 107 13.52 -13.49 -8.85
C ILE A 107 12.97 -12.97 -10.17
N GLY A 108 12.55 -11.71 -10.17
CA GLY A 108 12.09 -11.03 -11.37
C GLY A 108 13.21 -10.17 -11.93
N LEU A 109 13.38 -10.21 -13.25
CA LEU A 109 14.15 -9.24 -14.01
C LEU A 109 13.19 -8.18 -14.54
N PHE A 110 13.03 -7.09 -13.79
CA PHE A 110 12.08 -6.02 -14.07
C PHE A 110 12.64 -5.07 -15.11
N HIS A 111 11.94 -4.97 -16.23
CA HIS A 111 12.19 -3.97 -17.25
C HIS A 111 11.52 -2.66 -16.85
N LEU A 112 12.31 -1.70 -16.38
CA LEU A 112 11.82 -0.42 -15.86
C LEU A 112 11.94 0.66 -16.93
N THR A 113 10.84 0.98 -17.59
CA THR A 113 10.79 2.03 -18.61
C THR A 113 10.65 3.42 -18.00
N GLU A 114 9.97 3.52 -16.86
CA GLU A 114 9.64 4.80 -16.23
C GLU A 114 10.46 5.02 -14.95
N LYS A 115 11.11 6.19 -14.88
CA LYS A 115 11.98 6.56 -13.76
C LYS A 115 11.27 6.56 -12.40
N TRP A 116 9.98 6.91 -12.36
CA TRP A 116 9.24 6.94 -11.09
C TRP A 116 8.97 5.53 -10.55
N ILE A 117 8.73 4.53 -11.42
CA ILE A 117 8.61 3.12 -11.02
C ILE A 117 9.94 2.65 -10.43
N GLU A 118 11.06 3.00 -11.08
CA GLU A 118 12.40 2.70 -10.58
C GLU A 118 12.65 3.28 -9.17
N ASN A 119 12.17 4.48 -8.90
CA ASN A 119 12.27 5.09 -7.57
C ASN A 119 11.42 4.39 -6.50
N ARG A 120 10.47 3.53 -6.90
CA ARG A 120 9.48 2.91 -6.00
C ARG A 120 9.61 1.41 -5.89
N ILE A 121 10.31 0.75 -6.80
CA ILE A 121 10.43 -0.72 -6.78
C ILE A 121 11.02 -1.26 -5.47
N HIS A 122 11.94 -0.49 -4.86
CA HIS A 122 12.59 -0.80 -3.59
C HIS A 122 11.66 -0.80 -2.38
N GLU A 123 10.44 -0.24 -2.51
CA GLU A 123 9.45 -0.20 -1.43
C GLU A 123 8.90 -1.57 -1.08
N VAL A 124 9.00 -2.53 -2.00
CA VAL A 124 8.44 -3.88 -1.86
C VAL A 124 9.48 -4.94 -2.21
N LEU A 125 10.38 -4.65 -3.15
CA LEU A 125 11.41 -5.58 -3.59
C LEU A 125 12.78 -5.25 -2.99
N ALA A 126 13.60 -6.29 -2.85
CA ALA A 126 15.01 -6.22 -2.53
C ALA A 126 15.81 -6.81 -3.70
N GLY A 127 16.94 -6.22 -4.02
CA GLY A 127 17.73 -6.56 -5.19
C GLY A 127 18.42 -5.35 -5.78
N ASP A 128 18.99 -5.52 -6.97
CA ASP A 128 20.03 -4.65 -7.51
C ASP A 128 19.75 -4.28 -8.97
N ARG A 129 20.33 -3.16 -9.41
CA ARG A 129 20.34 -2.79 -10.83
C ARG A 129 21.35 -3.66 -11.57
N VAL A 130 20.94 -4.19 -12.72
CA VAL A 130 21.77 -5.03 -13.59
C VAL A 130 21.80 -4.41 -14.96
N GLN A 131 23.01 -4.17 -15.49
CA GLN A 131 23.21 -3.73 -16.85
C GLN A 131 23.49 -4.94 -17.74
N THR A 132 22.82 -5.01 -18.89
CA THR A 132 22.97 -6.06 -19.89
C THR A 132 23.16 -5.43 -21.28
N ASP A 133 23.53 -6.26 -22.26
CA ASP A 133 23.66 -5.82 -23.67
C ASP A 133 22.35 -5.30 -24.27
N VAL A 134 21.21 -5.73 -23.71
CA VAL A 134 19.86 -5.36 -24.17
C VAL A 134 19.19 -4.28 -23.31
N GLY A 135 19.85 -3.79 -22.25
CA GLY A 135 19.34 -2.69 -21.43
C GLY A 135 19.67 -2.77 -19.94
N ALA A 136 19.14 -1.81 -19.19
CA ALA A 136 19.21 -1.74 -17.74
C ALA A 136 17.94 -2.36 -17.13
N PHE A 137 18.12 -3.26 -16.17
CA PHE A 137 17.03 -3.95 -15.49
C PHE A 137 17.19 -3.82 -13.98
N TYR A 138 16.10 -4.07 -13.26
CA TYR A 138 16.15 -4.31 -11.83
C TYR A 138 15.94 -5.79 -11.55
N ARG A 139 16.95 -6.46 -11.00
CA ARG A 139 16.85 -7.87 -10.59
C ARG A 139 16.42 -7.90 -9.13
N GLY A 140 15.15 -8.22 -8.90
CA GLY A 140 14.51 -8.09 -7.60
C GLY A 140 13.77 -9.33 -7.16
N ILE A 141 13.78 -9.57 -5.85
CA ILE A 141 12.93 -10.55 -5.16
C ILE A 141 12.08 -9.81 -4.12
N LYS A 142 10.89 -10.33 -3.85
CA LYS A 142 10.03 -9.77 -2.82
C LYS A 142 10.72 -9.77 -1.45
N ARG A 143 10.65 -8.64 -0.74
CA ARG A 143 11.21 -8.50 0.62
C ARG A 143 10.69 -9.59 1.57
N GLY A 144 11.55 -10.01 2.49
CA GLY A 144 11.29 -11.10 3.42
C GLY A 144 11.21 -12.51 2.81
N SER A 145 11.50 -12.69 1.51
CA SER A 145 11.45 -14.01 0.85
C SER A 145 12.82 -14.59 0.48
N GLY A 146 13.90 -14.12 1.13
CA GLY A 146 15.31 -14.43 0.83
C GLY A 146 15.65 -15.93 0.71
N THR A 147 16.89 -16.26 0.33
CA THR A 147 17.28 -17.61 -0.12
C THR A 147 17.00 -18.76 0.87
N LYS A 148 16.92 -18.49 2.19
CA LYS A 148 16.46 -19.47 3.20
C LYS A 148 15.85 -18.80 4.43
N ALA A 149 14.64 -19.22 4.80
CA ALA A 149 14.02 -18.80 6.06
C ALA A 149 14.81 -19.33 7.27
N GLU A 150 15.01 -18.48 8.28
CA GLU A 150 15.56 -18.90 9.56
C GLU A 150 14.42 -19.27 10.53
N GLN A 151 14.53 -20.43 11.17
CA GLN A 151 13.62 -20.87 12.22
C GLN A 151 14.40 -21.35 13.42
N ARG A 152 14.30 -20.63 14.54
CA ARG A 152 14.92 -21.03 15.81
C ARG A 152 14.23 -20.43 17.03
N THR A 153 14.52 -21.02 18.18
CA THR A 153 14.10 -20.50 19.47
C THR A 153 15.06 -19.41 19.97
N VAL A 154 14.51 -18.27 20.39
CA VAL A 154 15.26 -17.15 20.96
C VAL A 154 14.85 -16.95 22.41
N SER A 155 15.78 -17.23 23.33
CA SER A 155 15.56 -17.18 24.77
C SER A 155 16.06 -15.89 25.43
N LYS A 156 16.97 -15.16 24.79
CA LYS A 156 17.66 -13.99 25.36
C LYS A 156 17.15 -12.68 24.77
N ARG A 157 16.90 -11.69 25.64
CA ARG A 157 16.53 -10.31 25.23
C ARG A 157 17.60 -9.56 24.44
N LYS A 158 18.87 -9.98 24.54
CA LYS A 158 20.02 -9.40 23.84
C LYS A 158 20.26 -10.02 22.47
N ASP A 159 19.45 -11.00 22.04
CA ASP A 159 19.56 -11.55 20.69
C ASP A 159 19.39 -10.42 19.64
N ALA A 160 20.09 -10.54 18.51
CA ALA A 160 20.15 -9.50 17.49
C ALA A 160 18.75 -9.16 16.94
N ILE A 161 17.90 -10.16 16.71
CA ILE A 161 16.54 -9.97 16.17
C ILE A 161 15.67 -9.25 17.20
N VAL A 162 15.73 -9.68 18.47
CA VAL A 162 14.97 -9.02 19.55
C VAL A 162 15.45 -7.57 19.71
N SER A 163 16.76 -7.34 19.66
CA SER A 163 17.35 -6.00 19.78
C SER A 163 16.94 -5.08 18.63
N HIS A 164 16.89 -5.60 17.40
CA HIS A 164 16.37 -4.91 16.23
C HIS A 164 14.89 -4.54 16.39
N LEU A 165 14.04 -5.52 16.67
CA LEU A 165 12.59 -5.31 16.78
C LEU A 165 12.21 -4.39 17.95
N ARG A 166 13.02 -4.34 19.01
CA ARG A 166 12.86 -3.35 20.09
C ARG A 166 13.05 -1.91 19.60
N LYS A 167 13.90 -1.65 18.60
CA LYS A 167 14.05 -0.29 18.03
C LYS A 167 12.77 0.19 17.37
N LEU A 168 11.99 -0.74 16.80
CA LEU A 168 10.70 -0.47 16.16
C LEU A 168 9.58 -0.09 17.14
N THR A 169 9.84 -0.06 18.46
CA THR A 169 8.88 0.49 19.43
C THR A 169 8.78 2.01 19.35
N SER A 170 9.84 2.68 18.90
CA SER A 170 9.90 4.13 18.71
C SER A 170 9.57 4.53 17.27
N LEU A 171 9.02 5.73 17.06
CA LEU A 171 8.80 6.25 15.69
C LEU A 171 10.14 6.39 14.94
N LYS A 172 11.18 6.93 15.59
CA LYS A 172 12.52 7.06 14.99
C LYS A 172 13.02 5.73 14.43
N GLY A 173 12.97 4.66 15.22
CA GLY A 173 13.43 3.34 14.78
C GLY A 173 12.56 2.73 13.67
N LYS A 174 11.24 3.00 13.68
CA LYS A 174 10.36 2.58 12.57
C LYS A 174 10.74 3.25 11.24
N LEU A 175 11.00 4.56 11.28
CA LEU A 175 11.42 5.31 10.08
C LEU A 175 12.80 4.90 9.60
N GLU A 176 13.78 4.82 10.51
CA GLU A 176 15.17 4.45 10.22
C GLU A 176 15.27 3.08 9.55
N HIS A 177 14.43 2.14 9.96
CA HIS A 177 14.43 0.78 9.42
C HIS A 177 13.34 0.53 8.37
N SER A 178 12.49 1.51 8.07
CA SER A 178 11.32 1.35 7.17
C SER A 178 10.46 0.13 7.53
N GLN A 179 10.27 -0.07 8.83
CA GLN A 179 9.59 -1.27 9.37
C GLN A 179 8.68 -0.91 10.54
N PHE A 180 7.60 -1.65 10.68
CA PHE A 180 6.71 -1.55 11.84
C PHE A 180 6.23 -2.92 12.29
N LEU A 181 5.75 -2.99 13.54
CA LEU A 181 5.21 -4.23 14.10
C LEU A 181 3.69 -4.28 13.94
N ILE A 182 3.20 -5.39 13.42
CA ILE A 182 1.80 -5.81 13.57
C ILE A 182 1.71 -6.84 14.71
N GLU A 183 0.71 -6.67 15.57
CA GLU A 183 0.59 -7.44 16.82
C GLU A 183 -0.76 -8.20 16.84
N GLY A 184 -0.71 -9.52 17.02
CA GLY A 184 -1.86 -10.39 17.25
C GLY A 184 -2.23 -11.33 16.08
N PRO A 185 -2.93 -12.44 16.35
CA PRO A 185 -3.13 -13.52 15.36
C PRO A 185 -3.83 -13.08 14.08
N ARG A 186 -4.97 -12.39 14.18
CA ARG A 186 -5.81 -12.07 13.02
C ARG A 186 -5.12 -11.16 12.01
N ILE A 187 -4.38 -10.16 12.49
CA ILE A 187 -3.69 -9.22 11.59
C ILE A 187 -2.48 -9.86 10.94
N VAL A 188 -1.75 -10.70 11.67
CA VAL A 188 -0.61 -11.44 11.13
C VAL A 188 -1.08 -12.48 10.11
N GLU A 189 -2.12 -13.25 10.42
CA GLU A 189 -2.74 -14.21 9.50
C GLU A 189 -3.16 -13.54 8.19
N ARG A 190 -3.84 -12.39 8.29
CA ARG A 190 -4.23 -11.60 7.13
C ARG A 190 -3.03 -11.10 6.33
N ALA A 191 -2.01 -10.58 7.00
CA ALA A 191 -0.81 -10.06 6.34
C ALA A 191 -0.03 -11.17 5.60
N VAL A 192 0.03 -12.38 6.16
CA VAL A 192 0.61 -13.56 5.48
C VAL A 192 -0.24 -13.93 4.27
N ALA A 193 -1.56 -14.03 4.42
CA ALA A 193 -2.47 -14.41 3.33
C ALA A 193 -2.49 -13.39 2.18
N ASP A 194 -2.44 -12.09 2.49
CA ASP A 194 -2.40 -11.01 1.50
C ASP A 194 -0.99 -10.81 0.92
N GLY A 195 0.00 -11.57 1.39
CA GLY A 195 1.37 -11.50 0.90
C GLY A 195 2.07 -10.19 1.22
N VAL A 196 1.69 -9.47 2.28
CA VAL A 196 2.38 -8.25 2.71
C VAL A 196 3.89 -8.52 2.91
N PRO A 197 4.80 -7.55 2.69
CA PRO A 197 6.26 -7.70 2.88
C PRO A 197 6.69 -7.92 4.34
N ILE A 198 6.36 -9.10 4.88
CA ILE A 198 6.75 -9.53 6.23
C ILE A 198 8.22 -9.96 6.19
N GLU A 199 9.04 -9.33 7.03
CA GLU A 199 10.48 -9.64 7.18
C GLU A 199 10.72 -10.72 8.24
N THR A 200 9.94 -10.73 9.32
CA THR A 200 10.13 -11.65 10.44
C THR A 200 8.84 -11.86 11.22
N LEU A 201 8.59 -13.10 11.64
CA LEU A 201 7.56 -13.51 12.57
C LEU A 201 8.15 -13.82 13.94
N LEU A 202 7.48 -13.37 15.01
CA LEU A 202 7.74 -13.77 16.38
C LEU A 202 6.50 -14.47 16.93
N TYR A 203 6.65 -15.62 17.57
CA TYR A 203 5.53 -16.33 18.18
C TYR A 203 5.91 -16.92 19.53
N THR A 204 4.94 -17.04 20.43
CA THR A 204 5.16 -17.62 21.75
C THR A 204 4.99 -19.14 21.76
N THR A 205 5.58 -19.81 22.75
CA THR A 205 5.42 -21.26 22.95
C THR A 205 3.95 -21.68 23.06
N GLY A 206 3.12 -20.86 23.73
CA GLY A 206 1.69 -21.13 23.83
C GLY A 206 0.96 -21.06 22.48
N PHE A 207 1.42 -20.20 21.57
CA PHE A 207 0.78 -20.03 20.27
C PHE A 207 0.97 -21.23 19.34
N ILE A 208 2.19 -21.75 19.22
CA ILE A 208 2.48 -22.92 18.37
C ILE A 208 1.80 -24.21 18.89
N ALA A 209 1.37 -24.24 20.15
CA ALA A 209 0.61 -25.36 20.68
C ALA A 209 -0.83 -25.42 20.12
N THR A 210 -1.40 -24.28 19.69
CA THR A 210 -2.78 -24.23 19.20
C THR A 210 -2.89 -24.69 17.74
N PRO A 211 -4.07 -25.18 17.29
CA PRO A 211 -4.31 -25.51 15.89
C PRO A 211 -4.09 -24.31 14.94
N GLU A 212 -4.53 -23.13 15.36
CA GLU A 212 -4.40 -21.89 14.59
C GLU A 212 -2.92 -21.49 14.42
N GLY A 213 -2.13 -21.57 15.50
CA GLY A 213 -0.71 -21.25 15.44
C GLY A 213 0.07 -22.21 14.54
N LYS A 214 -0.24 -23.51 14.60
CA LYS A 214 0.35 -24.52 13.70
C LYS A 214 0.00 -24.24 12.24
N ALA A 215 -1.26 -23.94 11.95
CA ALA A 215 -1.71 -23.65 10.58
C ALA A 215 -1.02 -22.40 10.01
N LEU A 216 -0.99 -21.32 10.79
CA LEU A 216 -0.36 -20.06 10.37
C LEU A 216 1.15 -20.21 10.17
N LEU A 217 1.85 -20.89 11.07
CA LEU A 217 3.30 -21.09 10.95
C LEU A 217 3.66 -22.06 9.82
N LYS A 218 2.80 -23.05 9.53
CA LYS A 218 2.94 -23.90 8.33
C LYS A 218 2.83 -23.08 7.06
N HIS A 219 1.83 -22.19 6.96
CA HIS A 219 1.68 -21.28 5.82
C HIS A 219 2.88 -20.31 5.72
N ALA A 220 3.31 -19.72 6.83
CA ALA A 220 4.49 -18.87 6.85
C ALA A 220 5.76 -19.60 6.35
N ALA A 221 5.92 -20.89 6.69
CA ALA A 221 7.02 -21.72 6.22
C ALA A 221 6.94 -22.03 4.72
N THR A 222 5.75 -22.17 4.13
CA THR A 222 5.62 -22.29 2.66
C THR A 222 6.02 -20.99 1.95
N GLU A 223 5.88 -19.84 2.63
CA GLU A 223 6.18 -18.50 2.10
C GLU A 223 7.62 -17.98 2.37
N ASN A 224 8.51 -18.78 2.98
CA ASN A 224 9.89 -18.44 3.41
C ASN A 224 9.99 -17.38 4.49
N LEU A 225 8.96 -17.23 5.30
CA LEU A 225 9.04 -16.26 6.37
C LEU A 225 9.92 -16.79 7.49
N SER A 226 10.95 -16.02 7.83
CA SER A 226 11.75 -16.25 9.04
C SER A 226 10.86 -16.14 10.26
N ALA A 227 10.91 -17.14 11.13
CA ALA A 227 9.99 -17.27 12.25
C ALA A 227 10.72 -17.71 13.52
N TYR A 228 10.62 -16.92 14.58
CA TYR A 228 11.34 -17.15 15.83
C TYR A 228 10.39 -17.43 16.98
N GLN A 229 10.60 -18.56 17.64
CA GLN A 229 9.89 -18.89 18.87
C GLN A 229 10.51 -18.14 20.04
N ILE A 230 9.72 -17.42 20.81
CA ILE A 230 10.19 -16.64 21.96
C ILE A 230 9.33 -16.90 23.21
N SER A 231 9.85 -16.54 24.39
CA SER A 231 9.04 -16.55 25.61
C SER A 231 8.15 -15.30 25.70
N ASP A 232 7.07 -15.38 26.48
CA ASP A 232 6.17 -14.24 26.73
C ASP A 232 6.94 -13.04 27.30
N GLY A 233 7.94 -13.28 28.16
CA GLY A 233 8.78 -12.23 28.74
C GLY A 233 9.70 -11.53 27.72
N VAL A 234 10.05 -12.19 26.62
CA VAL A 234 10.77 -11.56 25.48
C VAL A 234 9.76 -10.85 24.58
N MET A 235 8.62 -11.47 24.28
CA MET A 235 7.53 -10.86 23.49
C MET A 235 7.04 -9.54 24.10
N GLY A 236 6.87 -9.50 25.42
CA GLY A 236 6.47 -8.28 26.13
C GLY A 236 7.49 -7.14 26.11
N SER A 237 8.75 -7.42 25.71
CA SER A 237 9.81 -6.41 25.54
C SER A 237 9.85 -5.78 24.14
N VAL A 238 9.29 -6.46 23.13
CA VAL A 238 9.19 -5.96 21.74
C VAL A 238 7.80 -5.42 21.42
N THR A 239 6.77 -5.80 22.18
CA THR A 239 5.38 -5.41 21.94
C THR A 239 4.84 -4.45 22.99
N THR A 240 3.97 -3.55 22.55
CA THR A 240 3.36 -2.51 23.40
C THR A 240 1.93 -2.83 23.81
N THR A 241 1.32 -3.89 23.25
CA THR A 241 -0.04 -4.33 23.60
C THR A 241 -0.06 -5.15 24.89
N ARG A 242 -1.15 -5.00 25.65
CA ARG A 242 -1.47 -5.80 26.83
C ARG A 242 -2.91 -6.32 26.71
N PRO A 243 -3.20 -7.61 27.01
CA PRO A 243 -2.26 -8.68 27.37
C PRO A 243 -1.22 -8.94 26.26
N ILE A 244 -0.11 -9.61 26.60
CA ILE A 244 1.01 -9.83 25.67
C ILE A 244 0.49 -10.60 24.45
N PRO A 245 0.67 -10.10 23.22
CA PRO A 245 0.18 -10.76 22.03
C PRO A 245 0.96 -12.08 21.80
N PRO A 246 0.28 -13.19 21.45
CA PRO A 246 0.93 -14.48 21.25
C PRO A 246 1.77 -14.57 19.96
N ILE A 247 1.59 -13.62 19.04
CA ILE A 247 2.32 -13.51 17.78
C ILE A 247 2.45 -12.04 17.37
N ALA A 248 3.57 -11.69 16.73
CA ALA A 248 3.81 -10.42 16.10
C ALA A 248 4.61 -10.61 14.80
N ALA A 249 4.54 -9.64 13.89
CA ALA A 249 5.35 -9.64 12.67
C ALA A 249 5.95 -8.26 12.41
N SER A 250 7.18 -8.21 11.91
CA SER A 250 7.74 -6.99 11.35
C SER A 250 7.42 -6.92 9.86
N VAL A 251 6.81 -5.81 9.46
CA VAL A 251 6.41 -5.52 8.08
C VAL A 251 7.26 -4.38 7.56
N TYR A 252 7.79 -4.54 6.35
CA TYR A 252 8.47 -3.47 5.63
C TYR A 252 7.45 -2.51 5.01
N LEU A 253 7.66 -1.20 5.19
CA LEU A 253 6.83 -0.16 4.59
C LEU A 253 7.64 1.11 4.34
N SER A 254 7.55 1.63 3.12
CA SER A 254 8.03 2.96 2.77
C SER A 254 7.09 4.03 3.36
N TYR A 255 7.67 5.08 3.93
CA TYR A 255 6.92 6.26 4.40
C TYR A 255 7.69 7.55 4.05
N PRO A 256 7.82 7.84 2.75
CA PRO A 256 8.67 8.91 2.27
C PRO A 256 8.03 10.28 2.49
N SER A 257 8.87 11.31 2.47
CA SER A 257 8.38 12.69 2.38
C SER A 257 7.63 12.89 1.07
N PHE A 258 6.51 13.62 1.13
CA PHE A 258 5.67 13.94 -0.03
C PHE A 258 6.37 14.89 -1.01
N LEU A 259 7.20 15.79 -0.49
CA LEU A 259 8.09 16.63 -1.28
C LEU A 259 9.51 16.08 -1.21
N SER A 260 10.20 16.14 -2.35
CA SER A 260 11.63 15.91 -2.49
C SER A 260 12.43 17.03 -1.82
N ALA A 261 13.74 16.82 -1.65
CA ALA A 261 14.63 17.82 -1.05
C ALA A 261 14.71 19.14 -1.84
N ASP A 262 14.42 19.10 -3.14
CA ASP A 262 14.34 20.26 -4.04
C ASP A 262 12.94 20.93 -4.05
N GLY A 263 11.99 20.42 -3.26
CA GLY A 263 10.62 20.92 -3.19
C GLY A 263 9.67 20.38 -4.27
N SER A 264 10.15 19.53 -5.19
CA SER A 264 9.29 18.88 -6.18
C SER A 264 8.41 17.78 -5.56
N LEU A 265 7.31 17.41 -6.23
CA LEU A 265 6.48 16.28 -5.80
C LEU A 265 7.28 14.98 -5.87
N ASN A 266 7.40 14.30 -4.73
CA ASN A 266 7.83 12.91 -4.65
C ASN A 266 6.60 11.99 -4.70
N PHE A 267 5.70 12.21 -5.65
CA PHE A 267 4.44 11.48 -5.77
C PHE A 267 4.07 11.40 -7.25
N HIS A 268 3.92 10.19 -7.78
CA HIS A 268 3.44 10.00 -9.15
C HIS A 268 1.91 9.84 -9.19
N PHE A 269 1.27 10.45 -10.19
CA PHE A 269 -0.17 10.37 -10.35
C PHE A 269 -0.61 10.46 -11.81
N GLY A 270 -1.71 9.77 -12.11
CA GLY A 270 -2.45 9.90 -13.36
C GLY A 270 -3.58 10.93 -13.29
N PRO A 271 -4.27 11.18 -14.41
CA PRO A 271 -5.29 12.22 -14.53
C PRO A 271 -6.55 11.98 -13.69
N ARG A 272 -6.75 10.76 -13.17
CA ARG A 272 -7.93 10.36 -12.37
C ARG A 272 -7.61 10.03 -10.92
N CYS A 273 -6.47 10.48 -10.41
CA CYS A 273 -6.08 10.18 -9.04
C CYS A 273 -6.94 10.90 -8.00
N LEU A 274 -7.23 10.17 -6.93
CA LEU A 274 -7.82 10.69 -5.71
C LEU A 274 -6.80 10.59 -4.58
N LEU A 275 -6.47 11.73 -3.98
CA LEU A 275 -5.57 11.82 -2.83
C LEU A 275 -6.37 12.16 -1.58
N LEU A 276 -6.10 11.49 -0.46
CA LEU A 276 -6.56 11.95 0.84
C LEU A 276 -5.40 12.65 1.55
N ILE A 277 -5.65 13.85 2.06
CA ILE A 277 -4.75 14.59 2.93
C ILE A 277 -5.36 14.59 4.34
N ALA A 278 -4.75 13.85 5.25
CA ALA A 278 -5.12 13.80 6.66
C ALA A 278 -4.27 14.81 7.43
N GLU A 279 -4.82 16.01 7.60
CA GLU A 279 -4.18 17.11 8.32
C GLU A 279 -4.47 16.99 9.82
N ASN A 280 -3.43 16.63 10.59
CA ASN A 280 -3.42 16.64 12.05
C ASN A 280 -4.62 15.88 12.68
N ILE A 281 -4.97 14.71 12.14
CA ILE A 281 -5.90 13.79 12.81
C ILE A 281 -5.18 13.28 14.07
N ALA A 282 -5.63 13.69 15.25
CA ALA A 282 -4.87 13.44 16.49
C ALA A 282 -5.12 12.05 17.07
N ASN A 283 -6.31 11.47 16.86
CA ASN A 283 -6.64 10.17 17.43
C ASN A 283 -6.21 9.02 16.46
N PRO A 284 -5.37 8.07 16.91
CA PRO A 284 -4.92 6.98 16.05
C PRO A 284 -6.04 6.02 15.63
N ASP A 285 -7.09 5.81 16.43
CA ASP A 285 -8.24 4.99 16.04
C ASP A 285 -9.05 5.68 14.92
N ASN A 286 -9.23 7.00 14.98
CA ASN A 286 -9.87 7.77 13.91
C ASN A 286 -9.01 7.76 12.64
N LEU A 287 -7.69 7.98 12.76
CA LEU A 287 -6.80 7.89 11.62
C LEU A 287 -6.88 6.51 10.96
N GLY A 288 -6.85 5.44 11.76
CA GLY A 288 -6.98 4.08 11.22
C GLY A 288 -8.32 3.85 10.51
N MET A 289 -9.42 4.37 11.07
CA MET A 289 -10.73 4.32 10.41
C MET A 289 -10.74 5.08 9.09
N THR A 290 -10.16 6.28 9.06
CA THR A 290 -10.01 7.11 7.86
C THR A 290 -9.18 6.41 6.79
N LEU A 291 -8.03 5.82 7.14
CA LEU A 291 -7.20 5.05 6.21
C LEU A 291 -7.94 3.84 5.65
N ARG A 292 -8.70 3.13 6.49
CA ARG A 292 -9.54 2.01 6.04
C ARG A 292 -10.59 2.46 5.03
N THR A 293 -11.21 3.61 5.29
CA THR A 293 -12.21 4.19 4.40
C THR A 293 -11.60 4.63 3.08
N ALA A 294 -10.43 5.27 3.10
CA ALA A 294 -9.68 5.64 1.91
C ALA A 294 -9.30 4.42 1.05
N ASP A 295 -8.80 3.38 1.70
CA ASP A 295 -8.45 2.12 1.06
C ASP A 295 -9.63 1.47 0.35
N ALA A 296 -10.79 1.48 1.01
CA ALA A 296 -12.04 0.96 0.47
C ALA A 296 -12.63 1.83 -0.65
N ALA A 297 -12.43 3.15 -0.60
CA ALA A 297 -12.93 4.11 -1.59
C ALA A 297 -11.98 4.31 -2.80
N GLY A 298 -11.01 3.41 -3.01
CA GLY A 298 -10.13 3.50 -4.19
C GLY A 298 -9.11 4.65 -4.18
N VAL A 299 -8.86 5.29 -3.03
CA VAL A 299 -7.87 6.37 -2.92
C VAL A 299 -6.49 5.91 -3.40
N SER A 300 -5.84 6.72 -4.24
CA SER A 300 -4.56 6.41 -4.87
C SER A 300 -3.37 6.53 -3.92
N ALA A 301 -3.43 7.46 -2.96
CA ALA A 301 -2.43 7.62 -1.91
C ALA A 301 -2.98 8.45 -0.74
N VAL A 302 -2.30 8.42 0.40
CA VAL A 302 -2.63 9.27 1.55
C VAL A 302 -1.41 10.11 1.95
N LEU A 303 -1.62 11.42 2.08
CA LEU A 303 -0.67 12.35 2.68
C LEU A 303 -1.05 12.61 4.13
N LEU A 304 -0.09 12.43 5.04
CA LEU A 304 -0.25 12.61 6.48
C LEU A 304 0.66 13.75 6.94
N SER A 305 0.15 14.65 7.77
CA SER A 305 1.01 15.64 8.43
C SER A 305 1.73 15.03 9.64
N ASP A 306 2.99 15.40 9.86
CA ASP A 306 3.85 14.86 10.93
C ASP A 306 3.37 15.23 12.35
N ASP A 307 2.52 16.25 12.49
CA ASP A 307 1.94 16.70 13.76
C ASP A 307 0.68 15.90 14.18
N GLY A 308 0.17 15.02 13.31
CA GLY A 308 -0.95 14.12 13.60
C GLY A 308 -0.57 12.79 14.25
N ALA A 309 -1.55 11.89 14.34
CA ALA A 309 -1.34 10.53 14.80
C ALA A 309 -0.42 9.76 13.85
N ASN A 310 0.46 8.95 14.43
CA ASN A 310 1.35 8.09 13.66
C ASN A 310 0.56 6.91 13.02
N PRO A 311 0.63 6.68 11.70
CA PRO A 311 -0.08 5.58 11.04
C PRO A 311 0.38 4.19 11.54
N PHE A 312 1.59 4.10 12.09
CA PHE A 312 2.18 2.88 12.67
C PHE A 312 1.91 2.72 14.16
N HIS A 313 1.03 3.54 14.73
CA HIS A 313 0.54 3.32 16.09
C HIS A 313 -0.35 2.06 16.12
N LYS A 314 -0.23 1.23 17.17
CA LYS A 314 -0.96 -0.05 17.28
C LYS A 314 -2.47 0.08 17.10
N ASN A 315 -3.06 1.16 17.60
CA ASN A 315 -4.49 1.42 17.46
C ASN A 315 -4.85 1.77 16.01
N CYS A 316 -4.05 2.59 15.33
CA CYS A 316 -4.24 2.93 13.93
C CYS A 316 -4.14 1.68 13.04
N ILE A 317 -3.08 0.90 13.21
CA ILE A 317 -2.89 -0.39 12.52
C ILE A 317 -4.12 -1.29 12.70
N ARG A 318 -4.57 -1.48 13.94
CA ARG A 318 -5.74 -2.32 14.26
C ARG A 318 -7.03 -1.78 13.64
N ALA A 319 -7.28 -0.47 13.74
CA ALA A 319 -8.48 0.18 13.19
C ALA A 319 -8.49 0.18 11.65
N SER A 320 -7.31 0.29 11.03
CA SER A 320 -7.11 0.29 9.57
C SER A 320 -7.42 -1.04 8.89
N ARG A 321 -7.35 -2.15 9.63
CA ARG A 321 -7.57 -3.51 9.13
C ARG A 321 -6.77 -3.87 7.88
N GLY A 322 -5.50 -3.46 7.83
CA GLY A 322 -4.57 -3.81 6.75
C GLY A 322 -4.32 -2.69 5.75
N ALA A 323 -5.14 -1.63 5.76
CA ALA A 323 -4.97 -0.49 4.84
C ALA A 323 -3.58 0.16 4.93
N VAL A 324 -2.97 0.22 6.13
CA VAL A 324 -1.61 0.76 6.33
C VAL A 324 -0.55 0.01 5.51
N GLY A 325 -0.72 -1.29 5.26
CA GLY A 325 0.21 -2.09 4.46
C GLY A 325 0.01 -1.93 2.94
N ARG A 326 -1.19 -1.52 2.53
CA ARG A 326 -1.65 -1.52 1.13
C ARG A 326 -1.62 -0.13 0.49
N LEU A 327 -2.08 0.89 1.20
CA LEU A 327 -2.07 2.26 0.72
C LEU A 327 -0.63 2.80 0.65
N PRO A 328 -0.25 3.49 -0.44
CA PRO A 328 0.90 4.38 -0.42
C PRO A 328 0.66 5.50 0.59
N LEU A 329 1.53 5.58 1.60
CA LEU A 329 1.47 6.60 2.64
C LEU A 329 2.66 7.55 2.48
N PHE A 330 2.38 8.85 2.43
CA PHE A 330 3.37 9.92 2.38
C PHE A 330 3.26 10.79 3.62
N ARG A 331 4.37 11.45 3.99
CA ARG A 331 4.39 12.38 5.11
C ARG A 331 4.81 13.78 4.71
N THR A 332 4.35 14.77 5.45
CA THR A 332 4.84 16.14 5.34
C THR A 332 4.98 16.78 6.71
N SER A 333 6.05 17.54 6.90
CA SER A 333 6.25 18.38 8.09
C SER A 333 5.48 19.69 8.01
N SER A 334 5.04 20.09 6.81
CA SER A 334 4.28 21.33 6.59
C SER A 334 3.25 21.12 5.49
N ILE A 335 1.98 21.39 5.79
CA ILE A 335 0.88 21.13 4.86
C ILE A 335 0.82 22.16 3.73
N ARG A 336 1.15 23.43 4.02
CA ARG A 336 1.15 24.54 3.07
C ARG A 336 1.96 24.25 1.79
N PRO A 337 3.28 23.99 1.86
CA PRO A 337 4.09 23.75 0.66
C PRO A 337 3.62 22.49 -0.08
N ALA A 338 3.12 21.46 0.63
CA ALA A 338 2.59 20.27 -0.01
C ALA A 338 1.33 20.58 -0.85
N ILE A 339 0.36 21.32 -0.29
CA ILE A 339 -0.86 21.73 -1.00
C ILE A 339 -0.53 22.69 -2.16
N GLU A 340 0.33 23.68 -1.94
CA GLU A 340 0.71 24.66 -2.96
C GLU A 340 1.40 23.98 -4.15
N THR A 341 2.34 23.08 -3.90
CA THR A 341 3.03 22.31 -4.96
C THR A 341 2.06 21.38 -5.70
N LEU A 342 1.12 20.76 -4.98
CA LEU A 342 0.10 19.90 -5.57
C LEU A 342 -0.82 20.68 -6.50
N ARG A 343 -1.27 21.87 -6.07
CA ARG A 343 -2.07 22.80 -6.90
C ARG A 343 -1.31 23.29 -8.12
N ALA A 344 -0.03 23.65 -7.95
CA ALA A 344 0.83 24.04 -9.06
C ALA A 344 0.99 22.92 -10.09
N SER A 345 0.79 21.66 -9.68
CA SER A 345 0.81 20.48 -10.54
C SER A 345 -0.57 20.11 -11.12
N GLY A 346 -1.56 21.02 -11.04
CA GLY A 346 -2.86 20.87 -11.69
C GLY A 346 -3.96 20.20 -10.85
N TRP A 347 -3.72 19.95 -9.56
CA TRP A 347 -4.73 19.32 -8.69
C TRP A 347 -5.79 20.29 -8.19
N CYS A 348 -7.03 19.80 -8.12
CA CYS A 348 -8.09 20.43 -7.33
C CYS A 348 -7.96 19.97 -5.87
N VAL A 349 -7.67 20.88 -4.94
CA VAL A 349 -7.52 20.54 -3.51
C VAL A 349 -8.73 21.07 -2.74
N LEU A 350 -9.54 20.18 -2.19
CA LEU A 350 -10.79 20.49 -1.51
C LEU A 350 -10.62 20.35 0.01
N GLY A 351 -10.81 21.44 0.74
CA GLY A 351 -10.77 21.44 2.20
C GLY A 351 -12.14 21.14 2.81
N ALA A 352 -12.28 20.02 3.53
CA ALA A 352 -13.52 19.69 4.21
C ALA A 352 -13.69 20.49 5.52
N THR A 353 -14.76 21.30 5.60
CA THR A 353 -15.06 22.08 6.80
C THR A 353 -16.56 22.35 6.94
N ALA A 354 -17.05 22.41 8.18
CA ALA A 354 -18.45 22.74 8.47
C ALA A 354 -18.80 24.20 8.15
N SER A 355 -17.79 25.07 8.04
CA SER A 355 -17.97 26.50 7.74
C SER A 355 -17.86 26.83 6.24
N ALA A 356 -17.92 25.83 5.36
CA ALA A 356 -17.86 26.04 3.92
C ALA A 356 -19.17 26.59 3.38
N GLU A 357 -19.08 27.53 2.44
CA GLU A 357 -20.24 28.01 1.67
C GLU A 357 -20.64 26.99 0.59
N SER A 358 -19.65 26.37 -0.04
CA SER A 358 -19.83 25.33 -1.05
C SER A 358 -20.21 23.98 -0.43
N GLN A 359 -21.17 23.29 -1.05
CA GLN A 359 -21.68 22.01 -0.55
C GLN A 359 -21.19 20.84 -1.39
N LEU A 360 -20.82 19.75 -0.73
CA LEU A 360 -20.32 18.54 -1.35
C LEU A 360 -21.18 18.11 -2.55
N TYR A 361 -22.50 18.08 -2.41
CA TYR A 361 -23.40 17.49 -3.41
C TYR A 361 -23.69 18.38 -4.63
N THR A 362 -23.38 19.67 -4.58
CA THR A 362 -23.74 20.63 -5.62
C THR A 362 -22.54 21.30 -6.27
N THR A 363 -21.39 21.29 -5.61
CA THR A 363 -20.16 21.88 -6.13
C THR A 363 -19.49 20.94 -7.11
N GLU A 364 -19.09 21.45 -8.27
CA GLU A 364 -18.33 20.68 -9.27
C GLU A 364 -16.84 20.68 -8.96
N PHE A 365 -16.16 19.56 -9.22
CA PHE A 365 -14.73 19.41 -8.93
C PHE A 365 -13.96 18.93 -10.15
N ALA A 366 -12.65 19.19 -10.19
CA ALA A 366 -11.79 18.73 -11.27
C ALA A 366 -10.88 17.60 -10.79
N LEU A 367 -10.66 16.61 -11.65
CA LEU A 367 -9.60 15.61 -11.44
C LEU A 367 -8.25 16.12 -12.00
N PRO A 368 -7.12 15.69 -11.42
CA PRO A 368 -7.01 14.90 -10.20
C PRO A 368 -7.42 15.72 -8.96
N THR A 369 -8.01 15.06 -7.96
CA THR A 369 -8.60 15.75 -6.78
C THR A 369 -7.98 15.25 -5.48
N ALA A 370 -7.64 16.19 -4.59
CA ALA A 370 -7.24 15.89 -3.22
C ALA A 370 -8.31 16.36 -2.23
N ILE A 371 -8.67 15.51 -1.26
CA ILE A 371 -9.53 15.89 -0.13
C ILE A 371 -8.68 16.12 1.11
N VAL A 372 -8.78 17.30 1.72
CA VAL A 372 -8.18 17.59 3.02
C VAL A 372 -9.21 17.42 4.12
N VAL A 373 -8.93 16.54 5.08
CA VAL A 373 -9.70 16.40 6.32
C VAL A 373 -8.83 16.78 7.50
N GLY A 374 -9.41 17.51 8.45
CA GLY A 374 -8.69 18.10 9.57
C GLY A 374 -8.81 17.34 10.89
N ASN A 375 -8.23 17.94 11.92
CA ASN A 375 -8.32 17.51 13.31
C ASN A 375 -9.78 17.41 13.79
N GLU A 376 -10.05 16.46 14.66
CA GLU A 376 -11.41 16.19 15.14
C GLU A 376 -12.01 17.33 15.98
N ASN A 377 -11.16 18.11 16.65
CA ASN A 377 -11.59 19.19 17.54
C ASN A 377 -11.47 20.57 16.87
N THR A 378 -10.37 20.81 16.15
CA THR A 378 -10.07 22.14 15.58
C THR A 378 -10.41 22.25 14.10
N GLY A 379 -10.70 21.13 13.43
CA GLY A 379 -10.88 21.08 11.98
C GLY A 379 -9.57 21.39 11.25
N LEU A 380 -9.70 21.92 10.03
CA LEU A 380 -8.56 22.36 9.22
C LEU A 380 -7.88 23.58 9.82
N SER A 381 -6.54 23.65 9.72
CA SER A 381 -5.78 24.85 10.09
C SER A 381 -6.13 26.04 9.20
N ALA A 382 -5.77 27.26 9.63
CA ALA A 382 -5.95 28.45 8.81
C ALA A 382 -5.12 28.36 7.53
N GLU A 383 -3.90 27.82 7.64
CA GLU A 383 -2.97 27.60 6.54
C GLU A 383 -3.56 26.63 5.51
N ALA A 384 -4.04 25.46 5.94
CA ALA A 384 -4.66 24.51 5.02
C ALA A 384 -5.89 25.10 4.32
N ARG A 385 -6.75 25.82 5.06
CA ARG A 385 -7.93 26.47 4.47
C ARG A 385 -7.57 27.47 3.38
N GLN A 386 -6.56 28.31 3.62
CA GLN A 386 -6.10 29.31 2.64
C GLN A 386 -5.47 28.69 1.41
N CYS A 387 -4.80 27.55 1.56
CA CYS A 387 -4.10 26.89 0.46
C CYS A 387 -5.01 26.00 -0.38
N CYS A 388 -6.18 25.57 0.11
CA CYS A 388 -7.13 24.78 -0.68
C CYS A 388 -7.65 25.57 -1.90
N THR A 389 -7.97 24.85 -2.97
CA THR A 389 -8.66 25.39 -4.14
C THR A 389 -10.06 25.85 -3.76
N GLU A 390 -10.76 25.04 -2.97
CA GLU A 390 -12.11 25.33 -2.48
C GLU A 390 -12.36 24.67 -1.12
N LEU A 391 -13.26 25.24 -0.32
CA LEU A 391 -13.73 24.65 0.92
C LEU A 391 -15.11 24.03 0.71
N ILE A 392 -15.31 22.81 1.17
CA ILE A 392 -16.55 22.07 0.97
C ILE A 392 -17.15 21.57 2.29
N GLY A 393 -18.47 21.66 2.39
CA GLY A 393 -19.25 21.20 3.54
C GLY A 393 -20.12 20.01 3.19
N ILE A 394 -20.27 19.07 4.13
CA ILE A 394 -21.32 18.05 4.06
C ILE A 394 -22.59 18.69 4.64
N PRO A 395 -23.71 18.74 3.91
CA PRO A 395 -24.97 19.23 4.46
C PRO A 395 -25.40 18.44 5.70
N MET A 396 -25.70 19.15 6.78
CA MET A 396 -26.08 18.57 8.08
C MET A 396 -27.52 18.93 8.44
N ALA A 397 -28.21 18.02 9.14
CA ALA A 397 -29.51 18.31 9.73
C ALA A 397 -29.39 19.35 10.86
N SER A 398 -30.48 20.06 11.13
CA SER A 398 -30.53 21.08 12.18
C SER A 398 -30.09 20.53 13.54
N GLY A 399 -29.25 21.29 14.26
CA GLY A 399 -28.73 20.95 15.58
C GLY A 399 -27.45 20.11 15.58
N GLN A 400 -26.94 19.67 14.42
CA GLN A 400 -25.64 18.98 14.30
C GLN A 400 -24.63 19.88 13.59
N SER A 401 -23.39 19.88 14.10
CA SER A 401 -22.32 20.76 13.60
C SER A 401 -21.14 20.03 12.97
N SER A 402 -21.02 18.71 13.17
CA SER A 402 -19.91 17.92 12.62
C SER A 402 -20.21 16.42 12.55
N LEU A 403 -19.37 15.69 11.82
CA LEU A 403 -19.30 14.24 11.81
C LEU A 403 -17.95 13.80 12.36
N ASN A 404 -17.85 12.55 12.81
CA ASN A 404 -16.54 11.93 13.03
C ASN A 404 -15.71 11.99 11.73
N VAL A 405 -14.41 12.29 11.83
CA VAL A 405 -13.52 12.49 10.67
C VAL A 405 -13.49 11.30 9.72
N GLY A 406 -13.53 10.06 10.24
CA GLY A 406 -13.55 8.85 9.41
C GLY A 406 -14.87 8.67 8.65
N VAL A 407 -15.98 9.11 9.25
CA VAL A 407 -17.30 9.13 8.60
C VAL A 407 -17.37 10.24 7.54
N ALA A 408 -16.90 11.44 7.88
CA ALA A 408 -16.84 12.56 6.94
C ALA A 408 -15.97 12.21 5.73
N ALA A 409 -14.78 11.67 5.95
CA ALA A 409 -13.92 11.15 4.88
C ALA A 409 -14.65 10.12 4.02
N GLY A 410 -15.44 9.22 4.61
CA GLY A 410 -16.26 8.27 3.85
C GLY A 410 -17.26 8.93 2.92
N VAL A 411 -18.05 9.87 3.44
CA VAL A 411 -19.03 10.60 2.62
C VAL A 411 -18.35 11.35 1.47
N LEU A 412 -17.25 12.05 1.75
CA LEU A 412 -16.50 12.82 0.77
C LEU A 412 -15.91 11.92 -0.32
N LEU A 413 -15.17 10.88 0.08
CA LEU A 413 -14.43 10.01 -0.84
C LEU A 413 -15.38 9.16 -1.70
N TYR A 414 -16.47 8.64 -1.12
CA TYR A 414 -17.44 7.87 -1.91
C TYR A 414 -18.27 8.74 -2.84
N GLU A 415 -18.50 10.01 -2.51
CA GLU A 415 -19.15 10.94 -3.46
C GLU A 415 -18.23 11.23 -4.66
N LEU A 416 -16.95 11.49 -4.43
CA LEU A 416 -15.99 11.67 -5.52
C LEU A 416 -15.85 10.39 -6.37
N THR A 417 -15.77 9.24 -5.71
CA THR A 417 -15.78 7.93 -6.38
C THR A 417 -17.02 7.76 -7.26
N ARG A 418 -18.21 8.11 -6.74
CA ARG A 418 -19.48 8.00 -7.47
C ARG A 418 -19.50 8.90 -8.71
N ARG A 419 -19.03 10.14 -8.58
CA ARG A 419 -19.02 11.13 -9.68
C ARG A 419 -18.03 10.79 -10.77
N TYR A 420 -16.81 10.47 -10.37
CA TYR A 420 -15.69 10.35 -11.29
C TYR A 420 -15.40 8.92 -11.72
N ARG A 421 -16.15 7.96 -11.16
CA ARG A 421 -16.00 6.52 -11.42
C ARG A 421 -14.55 6.08 -11.23
N ILE A 422 -13.97 6.46 -10.09
CA ILE A 422 -12.58 6.15 -9.72
C ILE A 422 -12.45 4.65 -9.45
#